data_AF-A0A0R2QJ54-F1
#
_entry.id   AF-A0A0R2QJ54-F1
#
_cell.length_a   1.000
_cell.length_b   1.000
_cell.length_c   1.000
_cell.angle_alpha   90.00
_cell.angle_beta   90.00
_cell.angle_gamma   90.00
#
_symmetry.space_group_name_H-M   'P 1'
#
loop_
_entity.id
_entity.type
_entity.pdbx_description
1 polymer ?
#
loop_
_entity_poly.entity_id
_entity_poly.type
_entity_poly.pdbx_seq_one_letter_code
_entity_poly.pdbx_strand_id
1 'polypeptide(L)'
;PQPVITEDNLVVSIDTVIYFQVTDPKSATYEIVDFIQGIEQLTVTTLRNVVGGLDLEAVLTSRDSINSVLRGVLDEATGKWGVRVNRVELKAIDPPPSVQESMEKQMRAERDKRAAILTAEGEKQSQILTAEGAREAEILRAEGDAQAAVLRAQGQAEAIEKVFRAIHDADADDQVLAYQYIQQLKEIANGQATKIWVIPAELSGAATKIAQAFKGKE
;
A
#
# COMPACT_ATOMS: atom_id res chain seq x y z
N PRO A 1 -26.43 -3.82 39.61
CA PRO A 1 -26.43 -4.99 38.70
C PRO A 1 -27.75 -5.74 38.74
N GLN A 2 -28.43 -5.79 37.61
CA GLN A 2 -29.71 -6.48 37.45
C GLN A 2 -29.48 -7.76 36.64
N PRO A 3 -29.87 -8.94 37.14
CA PRO A 3 -29.74 -10.18 36.39
C PRO A 3 -30.82 -10.26 35.31
N VAL A 4 -30.38 -10.50 34.07
CA VAL A 4 -31.23 -10.66 32.90
C VAL A 4 -30.83 -11.94 32.18
N ILE A 5 -31.79 -12.59 31.52
CA ILE A 5 -31.55 -13.79 30.71
C ILE A 5 -31.60 -13.37 29.25
N THR A 6 -30.56 -13.70 28.50
CA THR A 6 -30.46 -13.52 27.05
C THR A 6 -31.17 -14.63 26.29
N GLU A 7 -31.34 -14.48 24.97
CA GLU A 7 -32.02 -15.46 24.11
C GLU A 7 -31.35 -16.85 24.15
N ASP A 8 -30.02 -16.88 24.30
CA ASP A 8 -29.20 -18.08 24.45
C ASP A 8 -29.23 -18.69 25.87
N ASN A 9 -30.17 -18.23 26.72
CA ASN A 9 -30.41 -18.73 28.07
C ASN A 9 -29.20 -18.55 29.02
N LEU A 10 -28.45 -17.47 28.83
CA LEU A 10 -27.36 -17.08 29.72
C LEU A 10 -27.82 -16.01 30.71
N VAL A 11 -27.41 -16.13 31.97
CA VAL A 11 -27.69 -15.12 32.99
C VAL A 11 -26.58 -14.07 32.97
N VAL A 12 -26.91 -12.86 32.55
CA VAL A 12 -25.99 -11.71 32.50
C VAL A 12 -26.35 -10.69 33.56
N SER A 13 -25.35 -10.07 34.17
CA SER A 13 -25.56 -8.92 35.06
C SER A 13 -25.34 -7.64 34.29
N ILE A 14 -26.35 -6.77 34.26
CA ILE A 14 -26.28 -5.50 33.54
C ILE A 14 -26.36 -4.34 34.53
N ASP A 15 -25.41 -3.42 34.43
CA ASP A 15 -25.43 -2.14 35.12
C ASP A 15 -25.84 -1.03 34.16
N THR A 16 -26.79 -0.19 34.58
CA THR A 16 -27.24 0.98 33.82
C THR A 16 -27.11 2.26 34.62
N VAL A 17 -26.90 3.37 33.92
CA VAL A 17 -26.93 4.73 34.47
C VAL A 17 -27.92 5.55 33.67
N ILE A 18 -28.82 6.22 34.38
CA ILE A 18 -29.91 7.00 33.77
C ILE A 18 -29.73 8.46 34.18
N TYR A 19 -29.70 9.34 33.18
CA TYR A 19 -29.67 10.77 33.38
C TYR A 19 -31.04 11.34 33.04
N PHE A 20 -31.70 11.90 34.05
CA PHE A 20 -33.02 12.50 33.91
C PHE A 20 -33.06 13.91 34.52
N GLN A 21 -34.07 14.67 34.13
CA GLN A 21 -34.36 15.98 34.69
C GLN A 21 -35.86 16.11 34.97
N VAL A 22 -36.21 16.75 36.08
CA VAL A 22 -37.61 17.08 36.37
C VAL A 22 -38.00 18.29 35.54
N THR A 23 -38.98 18.13 34.66
CA THR A 23 -39.50 19.19 33.78
C THR A 23 -40.76 19.83 34.36
N ASP A 24 -41.61 19.06 35.05
CA ASP A 24 -42.78 19.55 35.77
C ASP A 24 -42.76 19.04 37.22
N PRO A 25 -42.34 19.87 38.19
CA PRO A 25 -42.29 19.50 39.60
C PRO A 25 -43.66 19.14 40.18
N LYS A 26 -44.75 19.71 39.66
CA LYS A 26 -46.11 19.40 40.13
C LYS A 26 -46.45 17.96 39.76
N SER A 27 -46.31 17.60 38.48
CA SER A 27 -46.57 16.23 38.03
C SER A 27 -45.63 15.23 38.73
N ALA A 28 -44.35 15.56 38.91
CA ALA A 28 -43.39 14.68 39.59
C ALA A 28 -43.71 14.42 41.07
N THR A 29 -44.46 15.32 41.71
CA THR A 29 -44.86 15.18 43.13
C THR A 29 -46.22 14.49 43.30
N TYR A 30 -47.14 14.69 42.36
CA TYR A 30 -48.54 14.27 42.52
C TYR A 30 -48.97 13.09 41.64
N GLU A 31 -48.33 12.87 40.48
CA GLU A 31 -48.72 11.82 39.53
C GLU A 31 -48.08 10.46 39.83
N ILE A 32 -47.04 10.44 40.67
CA ILE A 32 -46.36 9.21 41.11
C ILE A 32 -45.81 9.38 42.52
N VAL A 33 -45.79 8.27 43.28
CA VAL A 33 -45.30 8.23 44.67
C VAL A 33 -43.79 8.43 44.73
N ASP A 34 -43.04 7.69 43.91
CA ASP A 34 -41.59 7.79 43.78
C ASP A 34 -41.20 7.55 42.32
N PHE A 35 -40.91 8.63 41.60
CA PHE A 35 -40.50 8.54 40.21
C PHE A 35 -39.13 7.89 40.04
N ILE A 36 -38.23 7.94 41.03
CA ILE A 36 -36.90 7.31 40.96
C ILE A 36 -37.08 5.80 40.95
N GLN A 37 -37.86 5.27 41.89
CA GLN A 37 -38.18 3.84 41.94
C GLN A 37 -38.98 3.41 40.71
N GLY A 38 -39.92 4.23 40.23
CA GLY A 38 -40.67 3.98 39.00
C GLY A 38 -39.77 3.85 37.76
N ILE A 39 -38.80 4.77 37.61
CA ILE A 39 -37.80 4.74 36.54
C ILE A 39 -36.95 3.46 36.61
N GLU A 40 -36.50 3.08 37.80
CA GLU A 40 -35.71 1.86 38.00
C GLU A 40 -36.51 0.62 37.56
N GLN A 41 -37.77 0.50 37.99
CA GLN A 41 -38.64 -0.63 37.65
C GLN A 41 -38.95 -0.71 36.15
N LEU A 42 -39.21 0.43 35.52
CA LEU A 42 -39.39 0.51 34.06
C LEU A 42 -38.12 0.09 33.33
N THR A 43 -36.95 0.51 33.83
CA THR A 43 -35.65 0.15 33.25
C THR A 43 -35.43 -1.35 33.32
N VAL A 44 -35.68 -1.98 34.47
CA VAL A 44 -35.56 -3.44 34.63
C VAL A 44 -36.48 -4.20 33.67
N THR A 45 -37.74 -3.78 33.58
CA THR A 45 -38.72 -4.43 32.69
C THR A 45 -38.33 -4.27 31.22
N THR A 46 -37.88 -3.08 30.82
CA THR A 46 -37.48 -2.79 29.44
C THR A 46 -36.18 -3.52 29.08
N LEU A 47 -35.20 -3.53 29.98
CA LEU A 47 -33.96 -4.30 29.83
C LEU A 47 -34.26 -5.78 29.61
N ARG A 48 -35.14 -6.37 30.44
CA ARG A 48 -35.50 -7.78 30.31
C ARG A 48 -36.15 -8.10 28.96
N ASN A 49 -37.00 -7.21 28.45
CA ASN A 49 -37.64 -7.39 27.16
C ASN A 49 -36.62 -7.30 26.01
N VAL A 50 -35.80 -6.24 25.99
CA VAL A 50 -34.83 -6.01 24.91
C VAL A 50 -33.73 -7.07 24.90
N VAL A 51 -33.14 -7.37 26.06
CA VAL A 51 -32.04 -8.34 26.19
C VAL A 51 -32.54 -9.77 26.03
N GLY A 52 -33.78 -10.07 26.44
CA GLY A 52 -34.35 -11.40 26.27
C GLY A 52 -34.56 -11.82 24.81
N GLY A 53 -34.59 -10.86 23.87
CA GLY A 53 -34.65 -11.12 22.43
C GLY A 53 -33.31 -10.96 21.71
N LEU A 54 -32.19 -10.92 22.44
CA LEU A 54 -30.85 -10.80 21.89
C LEU A 54 -29.95 -11.89 22.47
N ASP A 55 -29.04 -12.43 21.66
CA ASP A 55 -27.95 -13.27 22.14
C ASP A 55 -26.88 -12.44 22.89
N LEU A 56 -25.99 -13.12 23.63
CA LEU A 56 -24.95 -12.44 24.40
C LEU A 56 -24.02 -11.57 23.53
N GLU A 57 -23.69 -12.01 22.32
CA GLU A 57 -22.77 -11.30 21.43
C GLU A 57 -23.38 -9.99 20.91
N ALA A 58 -24.65 -10.03 20.51
CA ALA A 58 -25.45 -8.88 20.10
C ALA A 58 -25.61 -7.89 21.25
N VAL A 59 -25.82 -8.37 22.49
CA VAL A 59 -25.89 -7.52 23.68
C VAL A 59 -24.55 -6.79 23.94
N LEU A 60 -23.42 -7.48 23.73
CA LEU A 60 -22.09 -6.89 23.93
C LEU A 60 -21.71 -5.90 22.82
N THR A 61 -22.12 -6.15 21.58
CA THR A 61 -21.76 -5.35 20.40
C THR A 61 -22.73 -4.20 20.12
N SER A 62 -24.02 -4.36 20.42
CA SER A 62 -25.10 -3.43 20.04
C SER A 62 -25.56 -2.51 21.18
N ARG A 63 -24.62 -2.05 22.03
CA ARG A 63 -24.92 -1.21 23.20
C ARG A 63 -25.66 0.08 22.84
N ASP A 64 -25.29 0.72 21.74
CA ASP A 64 -25.92 1.97 21.29
C ASP A 64 -27.39 1.78 20.90
N SER A 65 -27.71 0.64 20.27
CA SER A 65 -29.08 0.27 19.93
C SER A 65 -29.92 0.09 21.20
N ILE A 66 -29.40 -0.66 22.18
CA ILE A 66 -30.08 -0.90 23.46
C ILE A 66 -30.28 0.42 24.21
N ASN A 67 -29.26 1.28 24.28
CA ASN A 67 -29.34 2.60 24.89
C ASN A 67 -30.44 3.46 24.25
N SER A 68 -30.54 3.45 22.91
CA SER A 68 -31.56 4.21 22.19
C SER A 68 -32.97 3.72 22.47
N VAL A 69 -33.18 2.40 22.45
CA VAL A 69 -34.48 1.78 22.75
C VAL A 69 -34.90 2.06 24.19
N LEU A 70 -33.99 1.86 25.15
CA LEU A 70 -34.25 2.16 26.57
C LEU A 70 -34.61 3.64 26.77
N ARG A 71 -33.85 4.55 26.17
CA ARG A 71 -34.14 5.99 26.25
C ARG A 71 -35.52 6.32 25.72
N GLY A 72 -35.89 5.78 24.56
CA GLY A 72 -37.20 6.03 23.94
C GLY A 72 -38.36 5.58 24.82
N VAL A 73 -38.32 4.32 25.29
CA VAL A 73 -39.37 3.75 26.13
C VAL A 73 -39.46 4.47 27.49
N LEU A 74 -38.32 4.76 28.11
CA LEU A 74 -38.29 5.45 29.40
C LEU A 74 -38.75 6.90 29.29
N ASP A 75 -38.34 7.65 28.27
CA ASP A 75 -38.76 9.05 28.09
C ASP A 75 -40.27 9.17 27.85
N GLU A 76 -40.84 8.28 27.04
CA GLU A 76 -42.29 8.25 26.78
C GLU A 76 -43.10 7.95 28.06
N ALA A 77 -42.67 6.96 28.84
CA ALA A 77 -43.38 6.57 30.06
C ALA A 77 -43.22 7.62 31.18
N THR A 78 -42.02 8.16 31.37
CA THR A 78 -41.69 9.10 32.44
C THR A 78 -42.18 10.52 32.17
N GLY A 79 -42.45 10.86 30.91
CA GLY A 79 -43.03 12.15 30.55
C GLY A 79 -44.36 12.43 31.26
N LYS A 80 -45.15 11.39 31.57
CA LYS A 80 -46.41 11.52 32.34
C LYS A 80 -46.17 11.93 33.79
N TRP A 81 -44.98 11.67 34.32
CA TRP A 81 -44.57 12.04 35.67
C TRP A 81 -43.86 13.40 35.72
N GLY A 82 -43.83 14.16 34.63
CA GLY A 82 -43.08 15.41 34.58
C GLY A 82 -41.56 15.20 34.68
N VAL A 83 -41.06 14.04 34.27
CA VAL A 83 -39.64 13.71 34.22
C VAL A 83 -39.26 13.44 32.77
N ARG A 84 -38.12 13.98 32.33
CA ARG A 84 -37.55 13.73 31.01
C ARG A 84 -36.26 12.93 31.14
N VAL A 85 -36.13 11.86 30.37
CA VAL A 85 -34.94 11.03 30.34
C VAL A 85 -34.03 11.51 29.21
N ASN A 86 -32.92 12.14 29.59
CA ASN A 86 -31.98 12.73 28.63
C ASN A 86 -31.10 11.64 28.01
N ARG A 87 -30.63 10.69 28.82
CA ARG A 87 -29.67 9.66 28.39
C ARG A 87 -29.76 8.41 29.25
N VAL A 88 -29.58 7.25 28.62
CA VAL A 88 -29.43 5.96 29.26
C VAL A 88 -28.13 5.34 28.76
N GLU A 89 -27.31 4.84 29.67
CA GLU A 89 -26.02 4.22 29.35
C GLU A 89 -25.90 2.87 30.05
N LEU A 90 -25.56 1.83 29.30
CA LEU A 90 -25.07 0.57 29.85
C LEU A 90 -23.64 0.75 30.36
N LYS A 91 -23.44 0.65 31.68
CA LYS A 91 -22.14 0.79 32.32
C LYS A 91 -21.29 -0.46 32.17
N ALA A 92 -21.87 -1.62 32.46
CA ALA A 92 -21.20 -2.92 32.38
C ALA A 92 -22.20 -4.02 32.02
N ILE A 93 -21.71 -5.06 31.36
CA ILE A 93 -22.45 -6.27 30.99
C ILE A 93 -21.52 -7.42 31.34
N ASP A 94 -21.84 -8.12 32.42
CA ASP A 94 -21.00 -9.16 32.99
C ASP A 94 -21.64 -10.53 32.76
N PRO A 95 -21.12 -11.33 31.80
CA PRO A 95 -21.53 -12.71 31.60
C PRO A 95 -21.00 -13.62 32.74
N PRO A 96 -21.51 -14.86 32.86
CA PRO A 96 -21.00 -15.79 33.85
C PRO A 96 -19.55 -16.21 33.51
N PRO A 97 -18.69 -16.48 34.53
CA PRO A 97 -17.26 -16.72 34.31
C PRO A 97 -16.93 -17.84 33.31
N SER A 98 -17.73 -18.90 33.26
CA SER A 98 -17.55 -20.04 32.35
C SER A 98 -17.69 -19.64 30.87
N VAL A 99 -18.62 -18.72 30.57
CA VAL A 99 -18.83 -18.22 29.22
C VAL A 99 -17.75 -17.21 28.87
N GLN A 100 -17.38 -16.34 29.80
CA GLN A 100 -16.31 -15.38 29.60
C GLN A 100 -15.00 -16.06 29.20
N GLU A 101 -14.59 -17.10 29.92
CA GLU A 101 -13.37 -17.87 29.62
C GLU A 101 -13.42 -18.51 28.22
N SER A 102 -14.58 -19.10 27.88
CA SER A 102 -14.81 -19.73 26.58
C SER A 102 -14.74 -18.72 25.43
N MET A 103 -15.36 -17.55 25.61
CA MET A 103 -15.33 -16.45 24.65
C MET A 103 -13.93 -15.86 24.49
N GLU A 104 -13.19 -15.64 25.57
CA GLU A 104 -11.82 -15.14 25.51
C GLU A 104 -10.91 -16.10 24.71
N LYS A 105 -11.04 -17.41 24.96
CA LYS A 105 -10.32 -18.43 24.22
C LYS A 105 -10.70 -18.45 22.74
N GLN A 106 -11.99 -18.37 22.43
CA GLN A 106 -12.49 -18.34 21.06
C GLN A 106 -12.05 -17.06 20.32
N MET A 107 -12.20 -15.89 20.94
CA MET A 107 -11.79 -14.61 20.35
C MET A 107 -10.29 -14.54 20.11
N ARG A 108 -9.49 -15.10 21.02
CA ARG A 108 -8.04 -15.22 20.81
C ARG A 108 -7.73 -16.09 19.60
N ALA A 109 -8.34 -17.28 19.51
CA ALA A 109 -8.15 -18.16 18.37
C ALA A 109 -8.56 -17.53 17.04
N GLU A 110 -9.69 -16.81 16.99
CA GLU A 110 -10.15 -16.14 15.78
C GLU A 110 -9.25 -14.95 15.41
N ARG A 111 -8.77 -14.18 16.39
CA ARG A 111 -7.79 -13.11 16.17
C ARG A 111 -6.46 -13.65 15.64
N ASP A 112 -5.95 -14.73 16.23
CA ASP A 112 -4.71 -15.38 15.81
C ASP A 112 -4.84 -15.92 14.38
N LYS A 113 -5.97 -16.57 14.06
CA LYS A 113 -6.28 -17.03 12.70
C LYS A 113 -6.33 -15.87 11.71
N ARG A 114 -7.03 -14.79 12.05
CA ARG A 114 -7.15 -13.62 11.18
C ARG A 114 -5.81 -12.92 10.96
N ALA A 115 -4.99 -12.82 12.00
CA ALA A 115 -3.63 -12.28 11.91
C ALA A 115 -2.74 -13.14 11.00
N ALA A 116 -2.82 -14.47 11.11
CA ALA A 116 -2.08 -15.39 10.26
C ALA A 116 -2.49 -15.27 8.78
N ILE A 117 -3.79 -15.18 8.49
CA ILE A 117 -4.31 -14.97 7.13
C ILE A 117 -3.79 -13.64 6.56
N LEU A 118 -3.94 -12.55 7.31
CA LEU A 118 -3.50 -11.23 6.87
C LEU A 118 -1.99 -11.18 6.61
N THR A 119 -1.20 -11.89 7.43
CA THR A 119 0.25 -12.00 7.25
C THR A 119 0.59 -12.77 5.98
N ALA A 120 -0.07 -13.91 5.74
CA ALA A 120 0.13 -14.70 4.53
C ALA A 120 -0.30 -13.95 3.26
N GLU A 121 -1.39 -13.18 3.32
CA GLU A 121 -1.83 -12.31 2.23
C GLU A 121 -0.84 -11.18 1.97
N GLY A 122 -0.34 -10.54 3.03
CA GLY A 122 0.69 -9.51 2.92
C GLY A 122 2.00 -10.04 2.32
N GLU A 123 2.44 -11.22 2.72
CA GLU A 123 3.63 -11.88 2.17
C GLU A 123 3.44 -12.22 0.69
N LYS A 124 2.31 -12.82 0.33
CA LYS A 124 1.96 -13.12 -1.07
C LYS A 124 1.97 -11.84 -1.92
N GLN A 125 1.32 -10.78 -1.44
CA GLN A 125 1.25 -9.51 -2.16
C GLN A 125 2.64 -8.87 -2.32
N SER A 126 3.46 -8.91 -1.27
CA SER A 126 4.84 -8.42 -1.30
C SER A 126 5.70 -9.18 -2.34
N GLN A 127 5.57 -10.50 -2.39
CA GLN A 127 6.28 -11.33 -3.37
C GLN A 127 5.83 -11.02 -4.81
N ILE A 128 4.53 -10.82 -5.04
CA ILE A 128 4.00 -10.43 -6.35
C ILE A 128 4.57 -9.07 -6.78
N LEU A 129 4.47 -8.05 -5.92
CA LEU A 129 4.97 -6.71 -6.23
C LEU A 129 6.49 -6.70 -6.49
N THR A 130 7.25 -7.51 -5.74
CA THR A 130 8.69 -7.66 -5.95
C THR A 130 9.00 -8.29 -7.30
N ALA A 131 8.27 -9.34 -7.69
CA ALA A 131 8.45 -10.01 -8.98
C ALA A 131 8.04 -9.10 -10.16
N GLU A 132 6.95 -8.35 -10.01
CA GLU A 132 6.49 -7.35 -11.00
C GLU A 132 7.52 -6.23 -11.16
N GLY A 133 8.01 -5.66 -10.06
CA GLY A 133 9.05 -4.64 -10.09
C GLY A 133 10.37 -5.13 -10.71
N ALA A 134 10.77 -6.37 -10.43
CA ALA A 134 11.96 -6.97 -11.05
C ALA A 134 11.80 -7.14 -12.56
N ARG A 135 10.63 -7.61 -13.01
CA ARG A 135 10.30 -7.73 -14.44
C ARG A 135 10.32 -6.38 -15.13
N GLU A 136 9.68 -5.38 -14.54
CA GLU A 136 9.61 -4.02 -15.11
C GLU A 136 11.00 -3.38 -15.18
N ALA A 137 11.81 -3.52 -14.12
CA ALA A 137 13.19 -3.05 -14.11
C ALA A 137 14.04 -3.69 -15.22
N GLU A 138 13.90 -5.00 -15.47
CA GLU A 138 14.63 -5.69 -16.52
C GLU A 138 14.23 -5.21 -17.93
N ILE A 139 12.93 -4.99 -18.16
CA ILE A 139 12.42 -4.44 -19.43
C ILE A 139 12.98 -3.04 -19.66
N LEU A 140 12.85 -2.15 -18.66
CA LEU A 140 13.35 -0.78 -18.77
C LEU A 140 14.87 -0.73 -18.99
N ARG A 141 15.61 -1.66 -18.38
CA ARG A 141 17.06 -1.79 -18.61
C ARG A 141 17.37 -2.20 -20.04
N ALA A 142 16.69 -3.22 -20.56
CA ALA A 142 16.88 -3.69 -21.94
C ALA A 142 16.51 -2.60 -22.96
N GLU A 143 15.43 -1.87 -22.73
CA GLU A 143 15.04 -0.72 -23.55
C GLU A 143 16.07 0.41 -23.51
N GLY A 144 16.54 0.75 -22.30
CA GLY A 144 17.59 1.76 -22.11
C GLY A 144 18.90 1.38 -22.80
N ASP A 145 19.32 0.12 -22.71
CA ASP A 145 20.53 -0.38 -23.37
C ASP A 145 20.41 -0.34 -24.90
N ALA A 146 19.26 -0.72 -25.45
CA ALA A 146 18.98 -0.63 -26.87
C ALA A 146 18.99 0.82 -27.37
N GLN A 147 18.31 1.73 -26.66
CA GLN A 147 18.29 3.16 -26.98
C GLN A 147 19.70 3.77 -26.89
N ALA A 148 20.46 3.43 -25.84
CA ALA A 148 21.82 3.90 -25.68
C ALA A 148 22.75 3.39 -26.80
N ALA A 149 22.57 2.15 -27.26
CA ALA A 149 23.32 1.62 -28.40
C ALA A 149 23.02 2.39 -29.70
N VAL A 150 21.75 2.67 -29.99
CA VAL A 150 21.33 3.47 -31.14
C VAL A 150 21.91 4.89 -31.08
N LEU A 151 21.79 5.55 -29.93
CA LEU A 151 22.28 6.92 -29.75
C LEU A 151 23.81 6.99 -29.90
N ARG A 152 24.55 6.01 -29.38
CA ARG A 152 26.01 5.92 -29.59
C ARG A 152 26.36 5.74 -31.05
N ALA A 153 25.67 4.86 -31.78
CA ALA A 153 25.91 4.63 -33.20
C ALA A 153 25.62 5.89 -34.04
N GLN A 154 24.53 6.60 -33.74
CA GLN A 154 24.20 7.89 -34.38
C GLN A 154 25.27 8.95 -34.08
N GLY A 155 25.67 9.09 -32.81
CA GLY A 155 26.73 10.04 -32.43
C GLY A 155 28.07 9.74 -33.11
N GLN A 156 28.43 8.47 -33.28
CA GLN A 156 29.62 8.06 -34.04
C GLN A 156 29.49 8.39 -35.54
N ALA A 157 28.34 8.10 -36.15
CA ALA A 157 28.10 8.42 -37.55
C ALA A 157 28.18 9.93 -37.82
N GLU A 158 27.54 10.76 -36.98
CA GLU A 158 27.62 12.21 -37.07
C GLU A 158 29.05 12.74 -36.86
N ALA A 159 29.79 12.17 -35.91
CA ALA A 159 31.19 12.56 -35.68
C ALA A 159 32.06 12.25 -36.90
N ILE A 160 31.92 11.05 -37.49
CA ILE A 160 32.63 10.65 -38.71
C ILE A 160 32.25 11.58 -39.87
N GLU A 161 30.96 11.88 -40.05
CA GLU A 161 30.50 12.77 -41.11
C GLU A 161 31.07 14.20 -40.97
N LYS A 162 31.09 14.74 -39.75
CA LYS A 162 31.68 16.07 -39.48
C LYS A 162 33.18 16.10 -39.80
N VAL A 163 33.92 15.07 -39.38
CA VAL A 163 35.36 14.96 -39.70
C VAL A 163 35.57 14.82 -41.21
N PHE A 164 34.80 13.97 -41.88
CA PHE A 164 34.88 13.77 -43.32
C PHE A 164 34.62 15.06 -44.10
N ARG A 165 33.56 15.81 -43.76
CA ARG A 165 33.26 17.10 -44.38
C ARG A 165 34.35 18.13 -44.11
N ALA A 166 34.84 18.23 -42.86
CA ALA A 166 35.91 19.16 -42.53
C ALA A 166 37.21 18.90 -43.32
N ILE A 167 37.54 17.63 -43.61
CA ILE A 167 38.67 17.26 -44.45
C ILE A 167 38.44 17.68 -45.91
N HIS A 168 37.24 17.46 -46.44
CA HIS A 168 36.89 17.80 -47.82
C HIS A 168 36.81 19.32 -48.05
N ASP A 169 36.19 20.05 -47.12
CA ASP A 169 35.99 21.51 -47.21
C ASP A 169 37.30 22.28 -47.02
N ALA A 170 38.27 21.72 -46.29
CA ALA A 170 39.59 22.31 -46.09
C ALA A 170 40.56 22.06 -47.26
N ASP A 171 40.13 21.37 -48.33
CA ASP A 171 40.95 20.97 -49.47
C ASP A 171 42.23 20.25 -49.02
N ALA A 172 42.05 19.25 -48.13
CA ALA A 172 43.16 18.55 -47.49
C ALA A 172 44.07 17.89 -48.54
N ASP A 173 45.25 18.48 -48.73
CA ASP A 173 46.31 18.02 -49.62
C ASP A 173 46.60 16.52 -49.42
N ASP A 174 46.86 15.78 -50.51
CA ASP A 174 47.08 14.32 -50.52
C ASP A 174 48.13 13.87 -49.48
N GLN A 175 49.05 14.78 -49.13
CA GLN A 175 50.08 14.58 -48.11
C GLN A 175 49.52 14.46 -46.68
N VAL A 176 48.44 15.16 -46.33
CA VAL A 176 47.81 15.12 -45.01
C VAL A 176 47.04 13.81 -44.81
N LEU A 177 46.37 13.34 -45.87
CA LEU A 177 45.72 12.03 -45.90
C LEU A 177 46.75 10.90 -45.74
N ALA A 178 47.88 10.97 -46.46
CA ALA A 178 48.96 10.00 -46.32
C ALA A 178 49.55 9.98 -44.90
N TYR A 179 49.70 11.15 -44.25
CA TYR A 179 50.18 11.25 -42.88
C TYR A 179 49.19 10.63 -41.86
N GLN A 180 47.89 10.91 -41.99
CA GLN A 180 46.88 10.25 -41.14
C GLN A 180 46.85 8.74 -41.37
N TYR A 181 47.01 8.28 -42.61
CA TYR A 181 47.06 6.87 -42.95
C TYR A 181 48.25 6.15 -42.28
N ILE A 182 49.44 6.77 -42.26
CA ILE A 182 50.62 6.26 -41.57
C ILE A 182 50.42 6.25 -40.05
N GLN A 183 49.75 7.24 -39.48
CA GLN A 183 49.41 7.28 -38.05
C GLN A 183 48.40 6.18 -37.66
N GLN A 184 47.35 5.97 -38.45
CA GLN A 184 46.40 4.88 -38.24
C GLN A 184 47.07 3.51 -38.40
N LEU A 185 47.98 3.35 -39.37
CA LEU A 185 48.80 2.14 -39.51
C LEU A 185 49.65 1.87 -38.26
N LYS A 186 50.17 2.90 -37.60
CA LYS A 186 50.92 2.76 -36.33
C LYS A 186 50.02 2.30 -35.18
N GLU A 187 48.78 2.79 -35.09
CA GLU A 187 47.82 2.30 -34.09
C GLU A 187 47.38 0.86 -34.35
N ILE A 188 47.15 0.49 -35.61
CA ILE A 188 46.84 -0.89 -36.04
C ILE A 188 48.01 -1.84 -35.73
N ALA A 189 49.26 -1.37 -35.85
CA ALA A 189 50.47 -2.11 -35.48
C ALA A 189 50.67 -2.24 -33.96
N ASN A 190 50.09 -1.34 -33.15
CA ASN A 190 50.16 -1.37 -31.69
C ASN A 190 48.98 -2.11 -31.01
N GLY A 191 47.91 -2.42 -31.75
CA GLY A 191 46.79 -3.23 -31.26
C GLY A 191 47.19 -4.70 -31.09
N GLN A 192 46.98 -5.27 -29.90
CA GLN A 192 47.45 -6.61 -29.49
C GLN A 192 46.84 -7.81 -30.27
N ALA A 193 46.18 -7.62 -31.42
CA ALA A 193 45.43 -8.67 -32.12
C ALA A 193 45.51 -8.69 -33.67
N THR A 194 46.55 -8.12 -34.30
CA THR A 194 46.64 -8.12 -35.78
C THR A 194 47.60 -9.20 -36.31
N LYS A 195 47.12 -10.46 -36.45
CA LYS A 195 47.89 -11.58 -37.06
C LYS A 195 47.68 -11.76 -38.58
N ILE A 196 46.88 -10.91 -39.24
CA ILE A 196 46.63 -11.02 -40.69
C ILE A 196 47.34 -9.86 -41.39
N TRP A 197 48.49 -10.16 -41.98
CA TRP A 197 49.26 -9.27 -42.84
C TRP A 197 48.81 -9.50 -44.29
N VAL A 198 47.85 -8.69 -44.77
CA VAL A 198 47.53 -8.61 -46.19
C VAL A 198 48.22 -7.37 -46.73
N ILE A 199 49.19 -7.54 -47.62
CA ILE A 199 49.74 -6.43 -48.40
C ILE A 199 48.75 -6.14 -49.53
N PRO A 200 48.08 -4.98 -49.57
CA PRO A 200 47.35 -4.54 -50.75
C PRO A 200 48.33 -4.37 -51.91
N ALA A 201 47.99 -4.87 -53.09
CA ALA A 201 48.83 -4.76 -54.30
C ALA A 201 49.22 -3.31 -54.65
N GLU A 202 48.49 -2.32 -54.13
CA GLU A 202 48.78 -0.89 -54.31
C GLU A 202 50.03 -0.40 -53.57
N LEU A 203 50.42 -1.05 -52.46
CA LEU A 203 51.67 -0.73 -51.73
C LEU A 203 52.90 -1.07 -52.57
N SER A 204 52.85 -2.16 -53.33
CA SER A 204 53.87 -2.52 -54.33
C SER A 204 53.95 -1.48 -55.44
N GLY A 205 52.78 -0.97 -55.89
CA GLY A 205 52.69 0.09 -56.90
C GLY A 205 53.27 1.42 -56.42
N ALA A 206 52.97 1.84 -55.20
CA ALA A 206 53.48 3.07 -54.59
C ALA A 206 55.00 2.99 -54.34
N ALA A 207 55.51 1.86 -53.85
CA ALA A 207 56.94 1.66 -53.64
C ALA A 207 57.73 1.72 -54.97
N THR A 208 57.16 1.19 -56.06
CA THR A 208 57.79 1.22 -57.39
C THR A 208 57.81 2.64 -57.98
N LYS A 209 56.74 3.42 -57.76
CA LYS A 209 56.68 4.83 -58.17
C LYS A 209 57.66 5.71 -57.37
N ILE A 210 57.81 5.47 -56.07
CA ILE A 210 58.79 6.16 -55.23
C ILE A 210 60.21 5.81 -55.67
N ALA A 211 60.49 4.53 -55.96
CA ALA A 211 61.79 4.11 -56.49
C ALA A 211 62.11 4.74 -57.85
N GLN A 212 61.12 4.95 -58.72
CA GLN A 212 61.30 5.69 -59.98
C GLN A 212 61.50 7.19 -59.77
N ALA A 213 60.85 7.80 -58.78
CA ALA A 213 61.03 9.21 -58.45
C ALA A 213 62.43 9.52 -57.89
N PHE A 214 63.03 8.59 -57.14
CA PHE A 214 64.42 8.71 -56.66
C PHE A 214 65.49 8.33 -57.70
N LYS A 215 65.09 7.72 -58.82
CA LYS A 215 65.99 7.31 -59.91
C LYS A 215 65.93 8.25 -61.12
N GLY A 216 65.57 9.51 -60.90
CA GLY A 216 65.46 10.53 -61.93
C GLY A 216 66.70 10.64 -62.80
N LYS A 217 66.43 10.61 -64.12
CA LYS A 217 67.12 11.22 -65.29
C LYS A 217 68.52 11.80 -65.04
N GLU A 218 69.47 11.39 -65.89
CA GLU A 218 70.73 12.12 -66.18
C GLU A 218 70.53 13.64 -66.28
#